data_AF-A0A935IW03-F1
#
_entry.id   AF-A0A935IW03-F1
#
_cell.length_a   1.000
_cell.length_b   1.000
_cell.length_c   1.000
_cell.angle_alpha   90.00
_cell.angle_beta   90.00
_cell.angle_gamma   90.00
#
_symmetry.space_group_name_H-M   'P 1'
#
loop_
_entity.id
_entity.type
_entity.pdbx_description
1 polymer ?
#
loop_
_entity_poly.entity_id
_entity_poly.type
_entity_poly.pdbx_seq_one_letter_code
_entity_poly.pdbx_strand_id
1 'polypeptide(L)'
;MSSLNNAIQLIREGRKEEARKILELILRSEPGNIQAWFWSVETYSSLEKRIQVLEICLEMNPGNAQAMQALQKLRSQRPPQASFSPPPAQQPSQSYSAPPRDEPRKPAVPSYEPVYYDEKPKTSSSSHPYFDDAPPVESDSYSYSSSPQKKDTISYSDTFSLTKPKPVRKSYTFYEAWAAVLLMKGGNSYEDILDDPEAGTGRAFEWVAYASIISGLFFPFTLMANPQFAELKAMPEFNRFFGSFESVTLTVILSLAMAVLSPLFSVIGLAISAWFQNLIAAFMGGHGDFGRTIYALSAYLAPLTILVAVIGIVPIVGQCFTSVVGIYSLVLNIRALQAAHSLTTGKAIGVIFLPSIFLMVFACFLFFVVGVFGQ
;
A
#
# COMPACT_ATOMS: atom_id res chain seq x y z
N MET A 1 -11.63 6.15 22.97
CA MET A 1 -11.82 5.92 21.52
C MET A 1 -10.69 6.65 20.80
N SER A 2 -9.95 5.98 19.91
CA SER A 2 -8.70 6.50 19.32
C SER A 2 -8.97 7.74 18.46
N SER A 3 -8.37 8.88 18.83
CA SER A 3 -8.51 10.16 18.11
C SER A 3 -8.20 10.03 16.62
N LEU A 4 -7.26 9.15 16.24
CA LEU A 4 -6.92 8.86 14.85
C LEU A 4 -8.05 8.18 14.06
N ASN A 5 -8.78 7.23 14.67
CA ASN A 5 -9.87 6.54 13.99
C ASN A 5 -11.05 7.48 13.73
N ASN A 6 -11.30 8.44 14.63
CA ASN A 6 -12.28 9.50 14.42
C ASN A 6 -11.89 10.40 13.23
N ALA A 7 -10.62 10.82 13.15
CA ALA A 7 -10.13 11.58 12.01
C ALA A 7 -10.28 10.82 10.67
N ILE A 8 -9.98 9.53 10.64
CA ILE A 8 -10.13 8.68 9.44
C ILE A 8 -11.60 8.62 9.02
N GLN A 9 -12.53 8.48 9.97
CA GLN A 9 -13.96 8.48 9.68
C GLN A 9 -14.41 9.82 9.06
N LEU A 10 -13.98 10.95 9.63
CA LEU A 10 -14.29 12.27 9.09
C LEU A 10 -13.74 12.47 7.67
N ILE A 11 -12.55 11.94 7.35
CA ILE A 11 -12.01 11.97 5.98
C ILE A 11 -12.91 11.17 5.03
N ARG A 12 -13.36 9.98 5.44
CA ARG A 12 -14.27 9.13 4.65
C ARG A 12 -15.63 9.79 4.40
N GLU A 13 -16.11 10.58 5.37
CA GLU A 13 -17.33 11.37 5.27
C GLU A 13 -17.14 12.68 4.45
N GLY A 14 -15.94 12.93 3.93
CA GLY A 14 -15.62 14.15 3.17
C GLY A 14 -15.37 15.40 4.04
N ARG A 15 -15.46 15.27 5.36
CA ARG A 15 -15.26 16.34 6.36
C ARG A 15 -13.76 16.57 6.63
N LYS A 16 -13.02 16.91 5.57
CA LYS A 16 -11.55 17.05 5.59
C LYS A 16 -11.03 18.14 6.55
N GLU A 17 -11.78 19.23 6.71
CA GLU A 17 -11.43 20.33 7.61
C GLU A 17 -11.46 19.92 9.09
N GLU A 18 -12.48 19.15 9.47
CA GLU A 18 -12.63 18.67 10.84
C GLU A 18 -11.65 17.56 11.16
N ALA A 19 -11.43 16.65 10.20
CA ALA A 19 -10.37 15.66 10.30
C ALA A 19 -9.00 16.30 10.52
N ARG A 20 -8.71 17.41 9.82
CA ARG A 20 -7.44 18.12 9.96
C ARG A 20 -7.21 18.65 11.37
N LYS A 21 -8.23 19.24 12.01
CA LYS A 21 -8.12 19.70 13.41
C LYS A 21 -7.75 18.57 14.36
N ILE A 22 -8.34 17.39 14.15
CA ILE A 22 -8.02 16.21 14.97
C ILE A 22 -6.61 15.69 14.68
N LEU A 23 -6.21 15.63 13.40
CA LEU A 23 -4.87 15.19 13.00
C LEU A 23 -3.78 16.14 13.49
N GLU A 24 -3.99 17.45 13.44
CA GLU A 24 -3.06 18.44 14.00
C GLU A 24 -2.89 18.26 15.50
N LEU A 25 -3.96 17.96 16.24
CA LEU A 25 -3.87 17.67 17.67
C LEU A 25 -3.05 16.41 17.93
N ILE A 26 -3.25 15.35 17.14
CA ILE A 26 -2.49 14.10 17.23
C ILE A 26 -1.02 14.34 16.92
N LEU A 27 -0.71 15.10 15.86
CA LEU A 27 0.65 15.38 15.45
C LEU A 27 1.40 16.28 16.44
N ARG A 28 0.69 17.12 17.20
CA ARG A 28 1.28 17.87 18.32
C ARG A 28 1.66 16.97 19.49
N SER A 29 0.85 15.95 19.80
CA SER A 29 1.16 15.00 20.88
C SER A 29 2.13 13.90 20.46
N GLU A 30 2.06 13.47 19.20
CA GLU A 30 2.83 12.36 18.62
C GLU A 30 3.42 12.75 17.25
N PRO A 31 4.46 13.60 17.20
CA PRO A 31 5.09 13.99 15.92
C PRO A 31 5.70 12.82 15.16
N GLY A 32 5.97 11.71 15.86
CA GLY A 32 6.46 10.44 15.31
C GLY A 32 5.42 9.61 14.56
N ASN A 33 4.14 10.01 14.59
CA ASN A 33 3.05 9.22 14.05
C ASN A 33 2.92 9.38 12.53
N ILE A 34 3.68 8.57 11.80
CA ILE A 34 3.71 8.56 10.33
C ILE A 34 2.31 8.39 9.73
N GLN A 35 1.46 7.55 10.32
CA GLN A 35 0.10 7.32 9.82
C GLN A 35 -0.75 8.60 9.89
N ALA A 36 -0.64 9.39 10.97
CA ALA A 36 -1.33 10.67 11.09
C ALA A 36 -0.82 11.70 10.06
N TRP A 37 0.49 11.71 9.76
CA TRP A 37 1.05 12.54 8.69
C TRP A 37 0.47 12.19 7.32
N PHE A 38 0.41 10.90 6.97
CA PHE A 38 -0.16 10.46 5.69
C PHE A 38 -1.65 10.79 5.55
N TRP A 39 -2.44 10.61 6.63
CA TRP A 39 -3.84 11.04 6.61
C TRP A 39 -4.00 12.56 6.52
N SER A 40 -3.07 13.33 7.09
CA SER A 40 -3.06 14.80 6.99
C SER A 40 -2.87 15.25 5.54
N VAL A 41 -1.96 14.62 4.79
CA VAL A 41 -1.73 14.91 3.36
C VAL A 41 -3.03 14.82 2.55
N GLU A 42 -3.88 13.83 2.81
CA GLU A 42 -5.15 13.66 2.07
C GLU A 42 -6.21 14.73 2.36
N THR A 43 -6.06 15.47 3.47
CA THR A 43 -6.95 16.59 3.81
C THR A 43 -6.67 17.84 2.99
N TYR A 44 -5.50 17.95 2.33
CA TYR A 44 -5.15 19.09 1.50
C TYR A 44 -5.49 18.82 0.03
N SER A 45 -6.00 19.85 -0.65
CA SER A 45 -6.37 19.78 -2.08
C SER A 45 -5.24 20.21 -3.02
N SER A 46 -4.35 21.12 -2.56
CA SER A 46 -3.20 21.59 -3.35
C SER A 46 -2.01 20.63 -3.23
N LEU A 47 -1.39 20.34 -4.38
CA LEU A 47 -0.17 19.52 -4.47
C LEU A 47 0.99 20.16 -3.67
N GLU A 48 1.13 21.48 -3.71
CA GLU A 48 2.15 22.21 -2.97
C GLU A 48 1.99 22.02 -1.46
N LYS A 49 0.76 22.10 -0.95
CA LYS A 49 0.48 21.88 0.48
C LYS A 49 0.75 20.43 0.88
N ARG A 50 0.42 19.47 0.02
CA ARG A 50 0.71 18.04 0.24
C ARG A 50 2.23 17.77 0.32
N ILE A 51 3.00 18.41 -0.56
CA ILE A 51 4.47 18.35 -0.56
C ILE A 51 5.03 18.94 0.74
N GLN A 52 4.58 20.12 1.15
CA GLN A 52 5.04 20.78 2.38
C GLN A 52 4.78 19.92 3.63
N VAL A 53 3.60 19.29 3.71
CA VAL A 53 3.26 18.42 4.85
C VAL A 53 4.18 17.20 4.92
N LEU A 54 4.57 16.63 3.78
CA LEU A 54 5.54 15.53 3.72
C LEU A 54 6.98 15.97 4.03
N GLU A 55 7.35 17.21 3.66
CA GLU A 55 8.64 17.79 4.04
C GLU A 55 8.73 17.96 5.56
N ILE A 56 7.70 18.53 6.20
CA ILE A 56 7.63 18.64 7.67
C ILE A 56 7.62 17.25 8.31
N CYS A 57 6.91 16.27 7.73
CA CYS A 57 6.94 14.89 8.20
C CYS A 57 8.36 14.33 8.23
N LEU A 58 9.19 14.61 7.21
CA LEU A 58 10.59 14.16 7.14
C LEU A 58 11.52 14.92 8.07
N GLU A 59 11.26 16.21 8.34
CA GLU A 59 11.98 16.97 9.37
C GLU A 59 11.75 16.36 10.76
N MET A 60 10.52 16.01 11.08
CA MET A 60 10.18 15.40 12.37
C MET A 60 10.55 13.91 12.45
N ASN A 61 10.68 13.23 11.30
CA ASN A 61 10.96 11.80 11.18
C ASN A 61 12.08 11.51 10.17
N PRO A 62 13.33 11.88 10.49
CA PRO A 62 14.46 11.69 9.58
C PRO A 62 14.66 10.20 9.27
N GLY A 63 14.87 9.88 7.99
CA GLY A 63 15.12 8.50 7.54
C GLY A 63 13.86 7.65 7.28
N ASN A 64 12.66 8.22 7.39
CA ASN A 64 11.45 7.48 7.03
C ASN A 64 11.36 7.24 5.51
N ALA A 65 11.60 5.99 5.10
CA ALA A 65 11.60 5.59 3.68
C ALA A 65 10.26 5.86 2.97
N GLN A 66 9.14 5.70 3.66
CA GLN A 66 7.81 5.89 3.09
C GLN A 66 7.53 7.36 2.76
N ALA A 67 7.86 8.28 3.68
CA ALA A 67 7.71 9.72 3.48
C ALA A 67 8.65 10.24 2.37
N MET A 68 9.89 9.72 2.28
CA MET A 68 10.81 10.05 1.18
C MET A 68 10.27 9.63 -0.18
N GLN A 69 9.75 8.40 -0.28
CA GLN A 69 9.16 7.88 -1.51
C GLN A 69 7.89 8.64 -1.91
N ALA A 70 7.02 8.96 -0.95
CA ALA A 70 5.81 9.74 -1.19
C ALA A 70 6.13 11.16 -1.67
N LEU A 71 7.11 11.82 -1.06
CA LEU A 71 7.57 13.15 -1.47
C LEU A 71 8.13 13.14 -2.89
N GLN A 72 8.95 12.15 -3.23
CA GLN A 72 9.50 12.00 -4.58
C GLN A 72 8.39 11.82 -5.63
N LYS A 73 7.38 11.00 -5.31
CA LYS A 73 6.21 10.79 -6.18
C LYS A 73 5.43 12.09 -6.40
N LEU A 74 5.14 12.86 -5.35
CA LEU A 74 4.41 14.12 -5.49
C LEU A 74 5.22 15.19 -6.23
N ARG A 75 6.55 15.24 -6.04
CA ARG A 75 7.42 16.15 -6.78
C ARG A 75 7.44 15.86 -8.29
N SER A 76 7.38 14.59 -8.69
CA SER A 76 7.31 14.20 -10.10
C SER A 76 5.99 14.63 -10.80
N GLN A 77 4.95 14.94 -10.02
CA GLN A 77 3.65 15.41 -10.52
C GLN A 77 3.59 16.94 -10.66
N ARG A 78 4.63 17.66 -10.21
CA ARG A 78 4.68 19.11 -10.36
C ARG A 78 4.93 19.45 -11.84
N PRO A 79 4.13 20.34 -12.45
CA PRO A 79 4.47 20.90 -13.76
C PRO A 79 5.85 21.56 -13.69
N PRO A 80 6.69 21.49 -14.75
CA PRO A 80 7.94 22.22 -14.75
C PRO A 80 7.65 23.70 -14.53
N GLN A 81 7.94 24.19 -13.32
CA GLN A 81 8.01 25.62 -13.07
C GLN A 81 9.09 26.13 -13.99
N ALA A 82 8.74 27.04 -14.90
CA ALA A 82 9.73 27.83 -15.63
C ALA A 82 10.69 28.39 -14.57
N SER A 83 11.92 27.90 -14.60
CA SER A 83 13.01 28.43 -13.81
C SER A 83 13.11 29.91 -14.15
N PHE A 84 12.61 30.78 -13.26
CA PHE A 84 13.07 32.15 -13.22
C PHE A 84 14.55 32.08 -12.86
N SER A 85 15.39 31.96 -13.88
CA SER A 85 16.81 32.21 -13.75
C SER A 85 16.94 33.65 -13.23
N PRO A 86 17.62 33.88 -12.10
CA PRO A 86 18.05 35.23 -11.75
C PRO A 86 18.90 35.77 -12.91
N PRO A 87 18.77 37.04 -13.32
CA PRO A 87 19.70 37.66 -14.26
C PRO A 87 21.14 37.41 -13.78
N PRO A 88 22.10 37.06 -14.65
CA PRO A 88 23.46 36.76 -14.23
C PRO A 88 24.04 37.92 -13.41
N ALA A 89 24.28 37.66 -12.14
CA ALA A 89 25.04 38.56 -11.28
C ALA A 89 26.46 38.65 -11.87
N GLN A 90 26.86 39.88 -12.21
CA GLN A 90 28.22 40.20 -12.66
C GLN A 90 29.24 39.69 -11.64
N GLN A 91 30.26 38.98 -12.13
CA GLN A 91 31.38 38.51 -11.32
C GLN A 91 32.10 39.68 -10.63
N PRO A 92 32.53 39.51 -9.37
CA PRO A 92 33.19 40.54 -8.60
C PRO A 92 34.65 40.72 -9.06
N SER A 93 34.94 41.80 -9.77
CA SER A 93 36.29 42.35 -9.84
C SER A 93 36.56 43.17 -8.57
N GLN A 94 37.15 42.55 -7.55
CA GLN A 94 37.81 43.28 -6.48
C GLN A 94 39.28 43.50 -6.84
N SER A 95 39.63 44.73 -7.21
CA SER A 95 40.93 45.30 -6.89
C SER A 95 40.75 46.80 -6.75
N TYR A 96 40.32 47.23 -5.56
CA TYR A 96 40.38 48.63 -5.15
C TYR A 96 41.53 48.78 -4.15
N SER A 97 42.68 49.19 -4.66
CA SER A 97 43.71 49.87 -3.88
C SER A 97 43.31 51.35 -3.78
N ALA A 98 43.15 51.87 -2.57
CA ALA A 98 42.94 53.30 -2.32
C ALA A 98 44.29 54.03 -2.12
N PRO A 99 44.32 55.38 -2.00
CA PRO A 99 43.85 56.45 -2.89
C PRO A 99 45.01 57.43 -3.24
N PRO A 100 44.76 58.53 -3.99
CA PRO A 100 44.90 59.82 -3.32
C PRO A 100 43.87 60.90 -3.72
N ARG A 101 43.84 61.88 -2.82
CA ARG A 101 43.02 63.08 -2.63
C ARG A 101 43.22 64.15 -3.72
N ASP A 102 42.15 64.85 -4.09
CA ASP A 102 42.10 66.33 -4.08
C ASP A 102 40.65 66.86 -4.13
N GLU A 103 40.45 67.93 -3.37
CA GLU A 103 39.26 68.74 -3.03
C GLU A 103 38.88 69.75 -4.16
N PRO A 104 37.93 70.71 -4.02
CA PRO A 104 36.74 70.86 -3.15
C PRO A 104 35.46 71.49 -3.80
N ARG A 105 34.34 71.46 -3.02
CA ARG A 105 33.36 72.57 -2.71
C ARG A 105 31.92 72.60 -3.33
N LYS A 106 30.94 72.14 -2.51
CA LYS A 106 29.66 72.75 -1.97
C LYS A 106 28.78 73.75 -2.80
N PRO A 107 27.51 74.05 -2.39
CA PRO A 107 26.38 73.22 -1.91
C PRO A 107 24.97 73.69 -2.46
N ALA A 108 23.85 73.04 -2.08
CA ALA A 108 22.54 73.63 -1.63
C ALA A 108 21.21 73.01 -2.15
N VAL A 109 20.42 72.52 -1.18
CA VAL A 109 18.94 72.54 -0.97
C VAL A 109 17.98 71.67 -1.84
N PRO A 110 17.06 70.89 -1.21
CA PRO A 110 15.98 70.13 -1.86
C PRO A 110 14.63 70.90 -1.89
N SER A 111 13.78 70.59 -2.88
CA SER A 111 12.37 70.98 -2.92
C SER A 111 11.49 69.74 -3.11
N TYR A 112 10.60 69.48 -2.16
CA TYR A 112 9.51 68.50 -2.24
C TYR A 112 8.18 69.25 -2.15
N GLU A 113 7.28 69.03 -3.09
CA GLU A 113 5.87 69.42 -3.03
C GLU A 113 5.05 68.33 -2.32
N PRO A 114 4.08 68.70 -1.44
CA PRO A 114 3.14 67.75 -0.86
C PRO A 114 1.79 67.78 -1.62
N VAL A 115 1.19 66.60 -1.85
CA VAL A 115 -0.22 66.49 -2.25
C VAL A 115 -1.01 65.78 -1.15
N TYR A 116 -2.08 66.48 -0.78
CA TYR A 116 -3.07 66.27 0.26
C TYR A 116 -4.12 65.23 -0.14
N TYR A 117 -4.57 64.39 0.80
CA TYR A 117 -5.92 63.81 0.74
C TYR A 117 -6.58 63.83 2.12
N ASP A 118 -7.88 64.08 2.03
CA ASP A 118 -8.82 64.69 2.95
C ASP A 118 -9.41 63.68 3.94
N GLU A 119 -9.62 64.12 5.18
CA GLU A 119 -10.13 63.36 6.31
C GLU A 119 -11.58 63.79 6.59
N LYS A 120 -12.54 62.87 6.58
CA LYS A 120 -13.93 63.12 7.01
C LYS A 120 -14.25 62.38 8.31
N PRO A 121 -14.68 63.08 9.38
CA PRO A 121 -15.14 62.47 10.61
C PRO A 121 -16.67 62.37 10.66
N LYS A 122 -17.20 61.40 11.43
CA LYS A 122 -18.52 61.50 12.06
C LYS A 122 -18.46 60.94 13.48
N THR A 123 -18.85 61.79 14.42
CA THR A 123 -19.03 61.54 15.86
C THR A 123 -20.47 61.84 16.29
N SER A 124 -20.82 61.31 17.47
CA SER A 124 -21.93 61.71 18.39
C SER A 124 -23.34 61.17 18.07
N SER A 125 -24.26 60.88 19.01
CA SER A 125 -24.31 60.78 20.49
C SER A 125 -25.78 60.48 20.92
N SER A 126 -25.99 59.98 22.16
CA SER A 126 -27.21 60.13 23.04
C SER A 126 -28.46 59.25 22.76
N SER A 127 -29.30 58.71 23.67
CA SER A 127 -29.48 58.65 25.15
C SER A 127 -30.69 57.74 25.54
N HIS A 128 -30.71 57.25 26.80
CA HIS A 128 -31.70 56.56 27.69
C HIS A 128 -33.25 56.85 27.57
N PRO A 129 -34.22 56.15 28.23
CA PRO A 129 -34.29 55.65 29.66
C PRO A 129 -35.03 54.29 29.96
N TYR A 130 -34.72 53.57 31.06
CA TYR A 130 -35.41 53.39 32.38
C TYR A 130 -36.82 52.76 32.39
N PHE A 131 -36.97 51.59 33.05
CA PHE A 131 -38.11 51.22 33.92
C PHE A 131 -37.70 50.06 34.86
N ASP A 132 -37.77 50.32 36.17
CA ASP A 132 -37.83 49.35 37.25
C ASP A 132 -39.21 48.67 37.27
N ASP A 133 -39.27 47.39 37.64
CA ASP A 133 -40.26 46.84 38.59
C ASP A 133 -40.02 45.33 38.77
N ALA A 134 -39.61 44.93 39.97
CA ALA A 134 -39.81 43.60 40.57
C ALA A 134 -41.02 43.69 41.55
N PRO A 135 -41.61 42.62 42.15
CA PRO A 135 -41.24 41.19 42.26
C PRO A 135 -42.51 40.28 42.05
N PRO A 136 -42.69 39.02 42.57
CA PRO A 136 -41.79 38.13 43.30
C PRO A 136 -41.71 36.67 42.79
N VAL A 137 -40.75 35.98 43.40
CA VAL A 137 -40.46 34.55 43.51
C VAL A 137 -41.68 33.62 43.41
N GLU A 138 -41.62 32.65 42.49
CA GLU A 138 -42.25 31.35 42.68
C GLU A 138 -41.35 30.25 42.09
N SER A 139 -41.03 29.30 42.96
CA SER A 139 -40.16 28.16 42.74
C SER A 139 -40.89 27.06 41.98
N ASP A 140 -40.35 26.60 40.86
CA ASP A 140 -40.65 25.25 40.38
C ASP A 140 -39.40 24.54 39.89
N SER A 141 -39.21 23.38 40.51
CA SER A 141 -38.10 22.46 40.46
C SER A 141 -38.05 21.68 39.14
N TYR A 142 -36.95 21.80 38.39
CA TYR A 142 -36.56 20.77 37.44
C TYR A 142 -35.59 19.79 38.11
N SER A 143 -36.06 18.56 38.28
CA SER A 143 -35.31 17.43 38.82
C SER A 143 -34.15 17.07 37.88
N TYR A 144 -32.92 17.32 38.31
CA TYR A 144 -31.73 16.67 37.77
C TYR A 144 -31.34 15.53 38.72
N SER A 145 -31.52 14.30 38.26
CA SER A 145 -31.09 13.10 38.99
C SER A 145 -29.55 13.03 38.99
N SER A 146 -28.94 13.48 40.08
CA SER A 146 -27.52 13.26 40.37
C SER A 146 -27.39 12.01 41.25
N SER A 147 -26.91 10.91 40.65
CA SER A 147 -26.37 9.78 41.40
C SER A 147 -24.96 10.12 41.92
N PRO A 148 -24.54 9.68 43.12
CA PRO A 148 -23.28 10.12 43.71
C PRO A 148 -22.08 9.51 42.97
N GLN A 149 -21.19 10.37 42.47
CA GLN A 149 -19.85 9.97 42.05
C GLN A 149 -19.09 9.40 43.25
N LYS A 150 -18.79 8.11 43.17
CA LYS A 150 -17.82 7.43 44.00
C LYS A 150 -16.45 8.07 43.74
N LYS A 151 -15.87 8.64 44.80
CA LYS A 151 -14.57 9.30 44.81
C LYS A 151 -13.50 8.22 44.81
N ASP A 152 -13.15 7.72 43.63
CA ASP A 152 -12.03 6.79 43.47
C ASP A 152 -10.73 7.60 43.53
N THR A 153 -10.06 7.50 44.67
CA THR A 153 -8.72 8.01 44.94
C THR A 153 -7.76 7.52 43.87
N ILE A 154 -7.25 8.43 43.04
CA ILE A 154 -6.19 8.14 42.08
C ILE A 154 -4.94 7.78 42.89
N SER A 155 -4.59 6.49 42.89
CA SER A 155 -3.33 6.00 43.44
C SER A 155 -2.18 6.56 42.61
N TYR A 156 -1.24 7.23 43.25
CA TYR A 156 -0.02 7.81 42.63
C TYR A 156 0.93 6.75 42.03
N SER A 157 0.56 5.47 42.05
CA SER A 157 1.30 4.37 41.42
C SER A 157 0.93 4.11 39.95
N ASP A 158 -0.15 4.71 39.42
CA ASP A 158 -0.65 4.39 38.07
C ASP A 158 -0.01 5.20 36.93
N THR A 159 0.84 6.19 37.24
CA THR A 159 1.56 6.99 36.22
C THR A 159 2.86 6.34 35.74
N PHE A 160 3.26 5.18 36.26
CA PHE A 160 4.43 4.43 35.78
C PHE A 160 4.08 3.31 34.78
N SER A 161 2.82 3.23 34.31
CA SER A 161 2.42 2.32 33.23
C SER A 161 2.56 2.95 31.84
N LEU A 162 3.50 3.90 31.68
CA LEU A 162 3.88 4.43 30.39
C LEU A 162 4.63 3.35 29.60
N THR A 163 4.00 2.92 28.51
CA THR A 163 4.58 2.06 27.47
C THR A 163 5.16 0.74 27.99
N LYS A 164 4.29 -0.26 28.18
CA LYS A 164 4.75 -1.61 27.77
C LYS A 164 5.16 -1.46 26.30
N PRO A 165 6.43 -1.69 25.92
CA PRO A 165 6.77 -1.71 24.50
C PRO A 165 5.80 -2.69 23.85
N LYS A 166 5.08 -2.22 22.82
CA LYS A 166 4.29 -3.11 21.96
C LYS A 166 5.25 -4.26 21.64
N PRO A 167 4.93 -5.52 21.99
CA PRO A 167 5.89 -6.60 21.83
C PRO A 167 6.38 -6.52 20.39
N VAL A 168 7.70 -6.43 20.21
CA VAL A 168 8.31 -6.48 18.88
C VAL A 168 7.75 -7.75 18.26
N ARG A 169 6.78 -7.63 17.34
CA ARG A 169 6.15 -8.79 16.72
C ARG A 169 7.30 -9.53 16.07
N LYS A 170 7.59 -10.74 16.53
CA LYS A 170 8.57 -11.61 15.86
C LYS A 170 8.08 -11.76 14.41
N SER A 171 8.98 -11.52 13.45
CA SER A 171 8.75 -11.87 12.05
C SER A 171 8.33 -13.34 12.00
N TYR A 172 7.34 -13.66 11.18
CA TYR A 172 6.96 -15.05 10.98
C TYR A 172 8.12 -15.78 10.33
N THR A 173 8.37 -17.02 10.71
CA THR A 173 9.18 -17.91 9.87
C THR A 173 8.36 -18.38 8.66
N PHE A 174 9.01 -18.88 7.61
CA PHE A 174 8.30 -19.32 6.40
C PHE A 174 7.25 -20.42 6.71
N TYR A 175 7.57 -21.38 7.58
CA TYR A 175 6.67 -22.48 7.91
C TYR A 175 5.51 -22.05 8.81
N GLU A 176 5.72 -21.05 9.68
CA GLU A 176 4.63 -20.47 10.47
C GLU A 176 3.65 -19.72 9.57
N ALA A 177 4.15 -18.93 8.62
CA ALA A 177 3.32 -18.23 7.64
C ALA A 177 2.53 -19.21 6.76
N TRP A 178 3.21 -20.24 6.24
CA TRP A 178 2.55 -21.27 5.43
C TRP A 178 1.51 -22.05 6.23
N ALA A 179 1.83 -22.45 7.47
CA ALA A 179 0.89 -23.17 8.33
C ALA A 179 -0.31 -22.31 8.72
N ALA A 180 -0.10 -21.01 9.00
CA ALA A 180 -1.17 -20.08 9.33
C ALA A 180 -2.18 -19.97 8.18
N VAL A 181 -1.68 -19.85 6.94
CA VAL A 181 -2.50 -19.74 5.74
C VAL A 181 -3.16 -21.07 5.37
N LEU A 182 -2.39 -22.15 5.25
CA LEU A 182 -2.89 -23.43 4.79
C LEU A 182 -3.87 -24.09 5.75
N LEU A 183 -3.70 -23.90 7.06
CA LEU A 183 -4.59 -24.46 8.07
C LEU A 183 -5.69 -23.48 8.48
N MET A 184 -5.72 -22.27 7.91
CA MET A 184 -6.61 -21.17 8.33
C MET A 184 -6.68 -21.05 9.85
N LYS A 185 -5.51 -21.02 10.51
CA LYS A 185 -5.44 -20.91 11.99
C LYS A 185 -5.90 -19.51 12.40
N GLY A 186 -7.21 -19.35 12.61
CA GLY A 186 -7.86 -18.11 13.02
C GLY A 186 -8.59 -17.36 11.89
N GLY A 187 -9.54 -16.50 12.25
CA GLY A 187 -10.37 -15.77 11.28
C GLY A 187 -9.60 -14.76 10.41
N ASN A 188 -8.45 -14.28 10.90
CA ASN A 188 -7.66 -13.21 10.28
C ASN A 188 -6.23 -13.66 9.89
N SER A 189 -5.99 -14.95 9.66
CA SER A 189 -4.63 -15.49 9.41
C SER A 189 -3.87 -14.77 8.28
N TYR A 190 -4.57 -14.26 7.26
CA TYR A 190 -3.96 -13.48 6.19
C TYR A 190 -3.61 -12.04 6.61
N GLU A 191 -4.44 -11.39 7.42
CA GLU A 191 -4.13 -10.04 7.93
C GLU A 191 -2.90 -10.09 8.84
N ASP A 192 -2.80 -11.13 9.66
CA ASP A 192 -1.68 -11.31 10.58
C ASP A 192 -0.34 -11.48 9.86
N ILE A 193 -0.30 -12.25 8.76
CA ILE A 193 0.93 -12.42 7.97
C ILE A 193 1.25 -11.19 7.11
N LEU A 194 0.23 -10.40 6.71
CA LEU A 194 0.42 -9.18 5.91
C LEU A 194 0.90 -7.98 6.73
N ASP A 195 0.74 -8.05 8.05
CA ASP A 195 1.28 -7.09 9.01
C ASP A 195 2.75 -7.40 9.43
N ASP A 196 3.34 -8.48 8.93
CA ASP A 196 4.73 -8.84 9.22
C ASP A 196 5.69 -7.75 8.68
N PRO A 197 6.63 -7.21 9.49
CA PRO A 197 7.61 -6.24 9.02
C PRO A 197 8.46 -6.74 7.83
N GLU A 198 8.63 -8.05 7.68
CA GLU A 198 9.34 -8.65 6.54
C GLU A 198 8.41 -9.07 5.39
N ALA A 199 7.10 -8.81 5.50
CA ALA A 199 6.17 -9.08 4.41
C ALA A 199 6.48 -8.19 3.20
N GLY A 200 6.66 -8.82 2.05
CA GLY A 200 6.88 -8.09 0.81
C GLY A 200 7.26 -8.98 -0.36
N THR A 201 7.46 -8.32 -1.50
CA THR A 201 7.73 -8.95 -2.80
C THR A 201 8.99 -9.81 -2.80
N GLY A 202 10.07 -9.37 -2.13
CA GLY A 202 11.34 -10.12 -2.10
C GLY A 202 11.16 -11.51 -1.50
N ARG A 203 10.59 -11.58 -0.30
CA ARG A 203 10.31 -12.82 0.40
C ARG A 203 9.30 -13.70 -0.34
N ALA A 204 8.30 -13.10 -0.99
CA ALA A 204 7.35 -13.81 -1.84
C ALA A 204 8.04 -14.54 -3.01
N PHE A 205 8.98 -13.87 -3.69
CA PHE A 205 9.74 -14.46 -4.78
C PHE A 205 10.69 -15.55 -4.30
N GLU A 206 11.36 -15.35 -3.16
CA GLU A 206 12.21 -16.37 -2.55
C GLU A 206 11.43 -17.65 -2.25
N TRP A 207 10.25 -17.54 -1.63
CA TRP A 207 9.41 -18.70 -1.33
C TRP A 207 9.01 -19.49 -2.58
N VAL A 208 8.55 -18.80 -3.62
CA VAL A 208 8.12 -19.44 -4.86
C VAL A 208 9.31 -19.99 -5.65
N ALA A 209 10.45 -19.30 -5.65
CA ALA A 209 11.67 -19.80 -6.28
C ALA A 209 12.16 -21.10 -5.61
N TYR A 210 12.26 -21.16 -4.27
CA TYR A 210 12.68 -22.38 -3.59
C TYR A 210 11.67 -23.52 -3.75
N ALA A 211 10.38 -23.22 -3.61
CA ALA A 211 9.31 -24.21 -3.80
C ALA A 211 9.31 -24.82 -5.20
N SER A 212 9.54 -24.00 -6.22
CA SER A 212 9.55 -24.44 -7.61
C SER A 212 10.82 -25.20 -7.98
N ILE A 213 11.99 -24.92 -7.38
CA ILE A 213 13.18 -25.77 -7.56
C ILE A 213 12.88 -27.20 -7.10
N ILE A 214 12.34 -27.34 -5.88
CA ILE A 214 11.95 -28.65 -5.33
C ILE A 214 10.93 -29.32 -6.25
N SER A 215 9.88 -28.59 -6.63
CA SER A 215 8.81 -29.12 -7.48
C SER A 215 9.30 -29.49 -8.89
N GLY A 216 10.23 -28.70 -9.45
CA GLY A 216 10.82 -28.91 -10.77
C GLY A 216 11.66 -30.19 -10.85
N LEU A 217 12.30 -30.60 -9.75
CA LEU A 217 13.01 -31.89 -9.69
C LEU A 217 12.08 -33.09 -9.84
N PHE A 218 10.84 -32.98 -9.35
CA PHE A 218 9.83 -34.05 -9.44
C PHE A 218 9.06 -34.06 -10.77
N PHE A 219 8.97 -32.93 -11.46
CA PHE A 219 8.20 -32.80 -12.70
C PHE A 219 8.52 -33.87 -13.77
N PRO A 220 9.81 -34.22 -14.05
CA PRO A 220 10.13 -35.25 -15.02
C PRO A 220 9.61 -36.64 -14.67
N PHE A 221 9.41 -36.97 -13.39
CA PHE A 221 8.81 -38.25 -12.99
C PHE A 221 7.34 -38.31 -13.40
N THR A 222 6.59 -37.23 -13.16
CA THR A 222 5.21 -37.11 -13.64
C THR A 222 5.13 -37.14 -15.17
N LEU A 223 6.08 -36.47 -15.84
CA LEU A 223 6.17 -36.46 -17.30
C LEU A 223 6.43 -37.85 -17.87
N MET A 224 7.37 -38.60 -17.29
CA MET A 224 7.71 -39.96 -17.71
C MET A 224 6.57 -40.95 -17.51
N ALA A 225 5.73 -40.72 -16.51
CA ALA A 225 4.53 -41.53 -16.24
C ALA A 225 3.32 -41.12 -17.11
N ASN A 226 3.39 -40.02 -17.86
CA ASN A 226 2.29 -39.52 -18.68
C ASN A 226 2.22 -40.29 -20.02
N PRO A 227 1.06 -40.89 -20.38
CA PRO A 227 0.88 -41.60 -21.65
C PRO A 227 1.19 -40.75 -22.89
N GLN A 228 0.86 -39.45 -22.86
CA GLN A 228 1.13 -38.54 -23.98
C GLN A 228 2.63 -38.36 -24.22
N PHE A 229 3.44 -38.44 -23.16
CA PHE A 229 4.89 -38.37 -23.29
C PHE A 229 5.47 -39.66 -23.88
N ALA A 230 4.83 -40.81 -23.63
CA ALA A 230 5.20 -42.06 -24.28
C ALA A 230 4.99 -41.97 -25.80
N GLU A 231 3.89 -41.36 -26.24
CA GLU A 231 3.62 -41.09 -27.67
C GLU A 231 4.67 -40.13 -28.27
N LEU A 232 5.01 -39.05 -27.56
CA LEU A 232 6.04 -38.11 -28.00
C LEU A 232 7.41 -38.79 -28.15
N LYS A 233 7.80 -39.66 -27.21
CA LYS A 233 9.07 -40.42 -27.28
C LYS A 233 9.13 -41.36 -28.49
N ALA A 234 7.98 -41.84 -28.97
CA ALA A 234 7.90 -42.70 -30.14
C ALA A 234 8.04 -41.94 -31.47
N MET A 235 7.97 -40.60 -31.46
CA MET A 235 8.11 -39.80 -32.68
C MET A 235 9.56 -39.84 -33.20
N PRO A 236 9.78 -40.01 -34.53
CA PRO A 236 11.12 -40.08 -35.11
C PRO A 236 11.98 -38.85 -34.84
N GLU A 237 11.37 -37.66 -34.83
CA GLU A 237 12.07 -36.41 -34.54
C GLU A 237 12.61 -36.35 -33.12
N PHE A 238 11.80 -36.76 -32.13
CA PHE A 238 12.24 -36.82 -30.73
C PHE A 238 13.35 -37.86 -30.56
N ASN A 239 13.16 -39.05 -31.14
CA ASN A 239 14.12 -40.14 -31.03
C ASN A 239 15.46 -39.81 -31.70
N ARG A 240 15.47 -38.97 -32.75
CA ARG A 240 16.70 -38.49 -33.40
C ARG A 240 17.63 -37.73 -32.44
N PHE A 241 17.08 -36.98 -31.50
CA PHE A 241 17.86 -36.16 -30.55
C PHE A 241 18.04 -36.84 -29.20
N PHE A 242 17.02 -37.53 -28.71
CA PHE A 242 16.99 -38.06 -27.35
C PHE A 242 17.06 -39.60 -27.27
N GLY A 243 16.99 -40.30 -28.40
CA GLY A 243 16.97 -41.77 -28.45
C GLY A 243 18.26 -42.46 -28.00
N SER A 244 19.36 -41.71 -27.94
CA SER A 244 20.64 -42.20 -27.40
C SER A 244 20.67 -42.25 -25.87
N PHE A 245 19.73 -41.59 -25.19
CA PHE A 245 19.69 -41.55 -23.73
C PHE A 245 18.83 -42.67 -23.18
N GLU A 246 19.38 -43.41 -22.21
CA GLU A 246 18.56 -44.29 -21.37
C GLU A 246 17.51 -43.47 -20.61
N SER A 247 16.39 -44.10 -20.26
CA SER A 247 15.26 -43.42 -19.60
C SER A 247 15.67 -42.74 -18.28
N VAL A 248 16.58 -43.35 -17.52
CA VAL A 248 17.09 -42.78 -16.27
C VAL A 248 17.93 -41.53 -16.54
N THR A 249 18.89 -41.62 -17.47
CA THR A 249 19.74 -40.50 -17.89
C THR A 249 18.91 -39.32 -18.39
N LEU A 250 17.92 -39.59 -19.25
CA LEU A 250 17.01 -38.56 -19.75
C LEU A 250 16.22 -37.89 -18.62
N THR A 251 15.74 -38.67 -17.64
CA THR A 251 15.03 -38.14 -16.47
C THR A 251 15.92 -37.21 -15.64
N VAL A 252 17.16 -37.63 -15.36
CA VAL A 252 18.12 -36.81 -14.60
C VAL A 252 18.43 -35.50 -15.33
N ILE A 253 18.70 -35.56 -16.65
CA ILE A 253 18.95 -34.35 -17.46
C ILE A 253 17.76 -33.40 -17.40
N LEU A 254 16.54 -33.91 -17.55
CA LEU A 254 15.32 -33.11 -17.46
C LEU A 254 15.12 -32.52 -16.06
N SER A 255 15.42 -33.27 -14.98
CA SER A 255 15.29 -32.77 -13.61
C SER A 255 16.26 -31.63 -13.35
N LEU A 256 17.51 -31.73 -13.82
CA LEU A 256 18.49 -30.66 -13.71
C LEU A 256 18.08 -29.42 -14.53
N ALA A 257 17.57 -29.62 -15.75
CA ALA A 257 17.06 -28.52 -16.57
C ALA A 257 15.86 -27.83 -15.89
N MET A 258 14.93 -28.61 -15.35
CA MET A 258 13.75 -28.08 -14.66
C MET A 258 14.10 -27.38 -13.35
N ALA A 259 15.11 -27.85 -12.60
CA ALA A 259 15.56 -27.16 -11.39
C ALA A 259 16.04 -25.72 -11.65
N VAL A 260 16.53 -25.42 -12.86
CA VAL A 260 16.95 -24.07 -13.27
C VAL A 260 15.80 -23.28 -13.87
N LEU A 261 14.98 -23.92 -14.71
CA LEU A 261 13.92 -23.24 -15.45
C LEU A 261 12.66 -23.00 -14.60
N SER A 262 12.31 -23.90 -13.68
CA SER A 262 11.10 -23.78 -12.86
C SER A 262 11.06 -22.54 -11.94
N PRO A 263 12.14 -22.10 -11.26
CA PRO A 263 12.10 -20.84 -10.50
C PRO A 263 11.87 -19.63 -11.38
N LEU A 264 12.46 -19.59 -12.58
CA LEU A 264 12.24 -18.49 -13.52
C LEU A 264 10.77 -18.40 -13.93
N PHE A 265 10.20 -19.51 -14.42
CA PHE A 265 8.81 -19.53 -14.87
C PHE A 265 7.81 -19.29 -13.73
N SER A 266 8.06 -19.84 -12.54
CA SER A 266 7.16 -19.69 -11.41
C SER A 266 7.14 -18.26 -10.85
N VAL A 267 8.30 -17.61 -10.75
CA VAL A 267 8.41 -16.21 -10.31
C VAL A 267 7.73 -15.28 -11.31
N ILE A 268 7.98 -15.48 -12.60
CA ILE A 268 7.31 -14.71 -13.67
C ILE A 268 5.79 -14.95 -13.62
N GLY A 269 5.37 -16.22 -13.51
CA GLY A 269 3.96 -16.59 -13.43
C GLY A 269 3.26 -15.97 -12.22
N LEU A 270 3.91 -15.99 -11.06
CA LEU A 270 3.42 -15.31 -9.85
C LEU A 270 3.30 -13.80 -10.08
N ALA A 271 4.33 -13.16 -10.65
CA ALA A 271 4.33 -11.72 -10.90
C ALA A 271 3.21 -11.31 -11.86
N ILE A 272 3.02 -12.05 -12.96
CA ILE A 272 1.93 -11.80 -13.92
C ILE A 272 0.58 -12.00 -13.26
N SER A 273 0.41 -13.11 -12.52
CA SER A 273 -0.84 -13.42 -11.83
C SER A 273 -1.20 -12.34 -10.80
N ALA A 274 -0.24 -11.94 -9.96
CA ALA A 274 -0.41 -10.90 -8.97
C ALA A 274 -0.67 -9.53 -9.62
N TRP A 275 0.05 -9.18 -10.69
CA TRP A 275 -0.13 -7.92 -11.41
C TRP A 275 -1.56 -7.81 -11.94
N PHE A 276 -2.02 -8.86 -12.59
CA PHE A 276 -3.33 -8.89 -13.21
C PHE A 276 -4.47 -8.94 -12.18
N GLN A 277 -4.33 -9.75 -11.13
CA GLN A 277 -5.30 -9.75 -10.02
C GLN A 277 -5.32 -8.41 -9.29
N ASN A 278 -4.17 -7.76 -9.09
CA ASN A 278 -4.08 -6.43 -8.50
C ASN A 278 -4.78 -5.37 -9.38
N LEU A 279 -4.64 -5.45 -10.71
CA LEU A 279 -5.32 -4.56 -11.65
C LEU A 279 -6.85 -4.67 -11.52
N ILE A 280 -7.39 -5.89 -11.54
CA ILE A 280 -8.83 -6.13 -11.46
C ILE A 280 -9.35 -5.79 -10.06
N ALA A 281 -8.60 -6.14 -9.01
CA ALA A 281 -8.95 -5.77 -7.64
C ALA A 281 -9.02 -4.24 -7.47
N ALA A 282 -8.06 -3.51 -8.02
CA ALA A 282 -8.08 -2.05 -8.03
C ALA A 282 -9.30 -1.49 -8.79
N PHE A 283 -9.64 -2.07 -9.94
CA PHE A 283 -10.85 -1.70 -10.69
C PHE A 283 -12.13 -1.94 -9.88
N MET A 284 -12.16 -2.96 -9.04
CA MET A 284 -13.29 -3.27 -8.14
C MET A 284 -13.28 -2.46 -6.83
N GLY A 285 -12.39 -1.49 -6.68
CA GLY A 285 -12.26 -0.59 -5.52
C GLY A 285 -11.42 -1.16 -4.38
N GLY A 286 -10.49 -2.07 -4.67
CA GLY A 286 -9.50 -2.59 -3.73
C GLY A 286 -8.46 -1.54 -3.36
N HIS A 287 -8.00 -1.57 -2.10
CA HIS A 287 -6.99 -0.63 -1.57
C HIS A 287 -5.61 -1.28 -1.39
N GLY A 288 -5.45 -2.52 -1.84
CA GLY A 288 -4.21 -3.25 -1.74
C GLY A 288 -3.17 -2.74 -2.73
N ASP A 289 -1.91 -3.06 -2.46
CA ASP A 289 -0.82 -2.85 -3.38
C ASP A 289 -0.32 -4.18 -3.96
N PHE A 290 0.57 -4.06 -4.94
CA PHE A 290 1.18 -5.21 -5.59
C PHE A 290 1.98 -6.08 -4.60
N GLY A 291 2.67 -5.45 -3.64
CA GLY A 291 3.50 -6.15 -2.64
C GLY A 291 2.67 -7.03 -1.69
N ARG A 292 1.53 -6.51 -1.21
CA ARG A 292 0.58 -7.27 -0.39
C ARG A 292 -0.08 -8.40 -1.17
N THR A 293 -0.44 -8.13 -2.43
CA THR A 293 -1.05 -9.14 -3.30
C THR A 293 -0.09 -10.29 -3.54
N ILE A 294 1.14 -10.00 -3.98
CA ILE A 294 2.11 -11.04 -4.32
C ILE A 294 2.54 -11.85 -3.10
N TYR A 295 2.70 -11.19 -1.94
CA TYR A 295 3.01 -11.86 -0.68
C TYR A 295 1.88 -12.80 -0.24
N ALA A 296 0.63 -12.30 -0.22
CA ALA A 296 -0.54 -13.11 0.13
C ALA A 296 -0.71 -14.33 -0.79
N LEU A 297 -0.46 -14.18 -2.09
CA LEU A 297 -0.52 -15.28 -3.05
C LEU A 297 0.60 -16.30 -2.82
N SER A 298 1.85 -15.84 -2.68
CA SER A 298 3.00 -16.73 -2.46
C SER A 298 2.85 -17.59 -1.19
N ALA A 299 2.21 -17.07 -0.15
CA ALA A 299 2.06 -17.74 1.14
C ALA A 299 1.32 -19.08 1.06
N TYR A 300 0.39 -19.22 0.11
CA TYR A 300 -0.25 -20.52 -0.17
C TYR A 300 0.34 -21.21 -1.40
N LEU A 301 0.75 -20.46 -2.44
CA LEU A 301 1.24 -21.05 -3.68
C LEU A 301 2.53 -21.83 -3.47
N ALA A 302 3.49 -21.31 -2.71
CA ALA A 302 4.77 -21.97 -2.48
C ALA A 302 4.59 -23.37 -1.87
N PRO A 303 3.92 -23.55 -0.71
CA PRO A 303 3.76 -24.88 -0.13
C PRO A 303 2.81 -25.78 -0.93
N LEU A 304 1.78 -25.24 -1.58
CA LEU A 304 0.90 -26.06 -2.43
C LEU A 304 1.61 -26.57 -3.68
N THR A 305 2.56 -25.82 -4.25
CA THR A 305 3.32 -26.27 -5.42
C THR A 305 4.17 -27.50 -5.06
N ILE A 306 4.81 -27.48 -3.89
CA ILE A 306 5.56 -28.63 -3.36
C ILE A 306 4.62 -29.82 -3.14
N LEU A 307 3.48 -29.59 -2.49
CA LEU A 307 2.49 -30.63 -2.20
C LEU A 307 1.99 -31.30 -3.49
N VAL A 308 1.61 -30.51 -4.50
CA VAL A 308 1.13 -30.99 -5.80
C VAL A 308 2.24 -31.74 -6.53
N ALA A 309 3.49 -31.29 -6.49
CA ALA A 309 4.60 -31.96 -7.14
C ALA A 309 4.83 -33.37 -6.57
N VAL A 310 4.75 -33.52 -5.25
CA VAL A 310 4.92 -34.84 -4.58
C VAL A 310 3.74 -35.75 -4.86
N ILE A 311 2.51 -35.25 -4.72
CA ILE A 311 1.28 -36.01 -4.96
C ILE A 311 1.17 -36.45 -6.44
N GLY A 312 1.61 -35.59 -7.36
CA GLY A 312 1.54 -35.80 -8.80
C GLY A 312 2.47 -36.89 -9.34
N ILE A 313 3.36 -37.45 -8.52
CA ILE A 313 4.20 -38.60 -8.91
C ILE A 313 3.33 -39.85 -9.10
N VAL A 314 2.21 -39.96 -8.38
CA VAL A 314 1.27 -41.07 -8.51
C VAL A 314 0.20 -40.68 -9.53
N PRO A 315 0.10 -41.29 -10.73
CA PRO A 315 -0.74 -40.76 -11.80
C PRO A 315 -2.22 -40.65 -11.42
N ILE A 316 -2.89 -41.78 -11.16
CA ILE A 316 -4.35 -41.81 -10.95
C ILE A 316 -4.73 -41.11 -9.64
N VAL A 317 -4.06 -41.48 -8.54
CA VAL A 317 -4.31 -40.91 -7.22
C VAL A 317 -3.98 -39.42 -7.22
N GLY A 318 -2.84 -39.05 -7.81
CA GLY A 318 -2.36 -37.68 -7.83
C GLY A 318 -3.32 -36.74 -8.55
N GLN A 319 -3.93 -37.16 -9.67
CA GLN A 319 -4.91 -36.31 -10.37
C GLN A 319 -6.17 -36.04 -9.53
N CYS A 320 -6.68 -37.04 -8.82
CA CYS A 320 -7.83 -36.86 -7.93
C CYS A 320 -7.52 -35.88 -6.78
N PHE A 321 -6.39 -36.08 -6.10
CA PHE A 321 -5.98 -35.22 -5.00
C PHE A 321 -5.64 -33.79 -5.46
N THR A 322 -4.99 -33.64 -6.62
CA THR A 322 -4.66 -32.33 -7.19
C THR A 322 -5.92 -31.53 -7.49
N SER A 323 -7.00 -32.18 -7.94
CA SER A 323 -8.29 -31.52 -8.17
C SER A 323 -8.88 -30.96 -6.87
N VAL A 324 -8.83 -31.73 -5.77
CA VAL A 324 -9.28 -31.28 -4.44
C VAL A 324 -8.43 -30.13 -3.92
N VAL A 325 -7.10 -30.24 -4.05
CA VAL A 325 -6.16 -29.16 -3.70
C VAL A 325 -6.42 -27.91 -4.52
N GLY A 326 -6.77 -28.05 -5.81
CA GLY A 326 -7.13 -26.94 -6.68
C GLY A 326 -8.38 -26.19 -6.21
N ILE A 327 -9.42 -26.90 -5.79
CA ILE A 327 -10.62 -26.29 -5.21
C ILE A 327 -10.27 -25.54 -3.91
N TYR A 328 -9.46 -26.14 -3.05
CA TYR A 328 -9.02 -25.48 -1.82
C TYR A 328 -8.14 -24.25 -2.09
N SER A 329 -7.27 -24.32 -3.10
CA SER A 329 -6.45 -23.22 -3.59
C SER A 329 -7.29 -22.02 -4.03
N LEU A 330 -8.47 -22.24 -4.65
CA LEU A 330 -9.41 -21.15 -4.96
C LEU A 330 -9.91 -20.45 -3.69
N VAL A 331 -10.27 -21.19 -2.65
CA VAL A 331 -10.71 -20.61 -1.37
C VAL A 331 -9.58 -19.77 -0.75
N LEU A 332 -8.35 -20.28 -0.75
CA LEU A 332 -7.18 -19.56 -0.27
C LEU A 332 -6.91 -18.29 -1.10
N ASN A 333 -7.03 -18.36 -2.43
CA ASN A 333 -6.87 -17.20 -3.30
C ASN A 333 -7.93 -16.12 -3.01
N ILE A 334 -9.20 -16.51 -2.82
CA ILE A 334 -10.27 -15.57 -2.43
C ILE A 334 -9.89 -14.88 -1.12
N ARG A 335 -9.50 -15.63 -0.09
CA ARG A 335 -9.12 -15.08 1.22
C ARG A 335 -7.89 -14.17 1.13
N ALA A 336 -6.90 -14.55 0.32
CA ALA A 336 -5.71 -13.74 0.06
C ALA A 336 -6.08 -12.38 -0.55
N LEU A 337 -6.95 -12.36 -1.56
CA LEU A 337 -7.43 -11.13 -2.19
C LEU A 337 -8.29 -10.27 -1.26
N GLN A 338 -9.14 -10.91 -0.44
CA GLN A 338 -9.91 -10.20 0.58
C GLN A 338 -9.01 -9.49 1.59
N ALA A 339 -7.99 -10.16 2.09
CA ALA A 339 -7.06 -9.58 3.07
C ALA A 339 -6.14 -8.52 2.44
N ALA A 340 -5.61 -8.78 1.24
CA ALA A 340 -4.70 -7.87 0.56
C ALA A 340 -5.39 -6.55 0.15
N HIS A 341 -6.65 -6.62 -0.30
CA HIS A 341 -7.38 -5.47 -0.87
C HIS A 341 -8.59 -4.98 -0.07
N SER A 342 -8.90 -5.61 1.06
CA SER A 342 -10.11 -5.38 1.85
C SER A 342 -11.40 -5.52 1.03
N LEU A 343 -11.42 -6.49 0.10
CA LEU A 343 -12.55 -6.75 -0.79
C LEU A 343 -13.63 -7.60 -0.11
N THR A 344 -14.87 -7.43 -0.55
CA THR A 344 -15.96 -8.36 -0.21
C THR A 344 -15.80 -9.68 -0.98
N THR A 345 -16.38 -10.76 -0.47
CA THR A 345 -16.29 -12.10 -1.09
C THR A 345 -16.71 -12.10 -2.56
N GLY A 346 -17.81 -11.41 -2.88
CA GLY A 346 -18.30 -11.32 -4.26
C GLY A 346 -17.32 -10.60 -5.19
N LYS A 347 -16.65 -9.55 -4.72
CA LYS A 347 -15.63 -8.85 -5.51
C LYS A 347 -14.38 -9.71 -5.72
N ALA A 348 -13.90 -10.39 -4.68
CA ALA A 348 -12.75 -11.28 -4.78
C ALA A 348 -12.99 -12.46 -5.74
N ILE A 349 -14.19 -13.04 -5.73
CA ILE A 349 -14.61 -14.04 -6.73
C ILE A 349 -14.58 -13.43 -8.14
N GLY A 350 -15.11 -12.22 -8.30
CA GLY A 350 -15.06 -11.48 -9.57
C GLY A 350 -13.64 -11.32 -10.11
N VAL A 351 -12.67 -10.96 -9.26
CA VAL A 351 -11.25 -10.84 -9.65
C VAL A 351 -10.70 -12.13 -10.26
N ILE A 352 -11.07 -13.29 -9.72
CA ILE A 352 -10.54 -14.59 -10.15
C ILE A 352 -11.20 -15.07 -11.44
N PHE A 353 -12.53 -14.95 -11.56
CA PHE A 353 -13.28 -15.55 -12.67
C PHE A 353 -13.48 -14.63 -13.87
N LEU A 354 -13.48 -13.31 -13.69
CA LEU A 354 -13.64 -12.34 -14.79
C LEU A 354 -12.65 -12.59 -15.96
N PRO A 355 -11.37 -12.89 -15.72
CA PRO A 355 -10.43 -13.23 -16.78
C PRO A 355 -10.80 -14.46 -17.58
N SER A 356 -11.18 -15.53 -16.87
CA SER A 356 -11.57 -16.80 -17.49
C SER A 356 -12.84 -16.63 -18.30
N ILE A 357 -13.81 -15.86 -17.80
CA ILE A 357 -15.04 -15.53 -18.50
C ILE A 357 -14.73 -14.70 -19.76
N PHE A 358 -13.88 -13.68 -19.66
CA PHE A 358 -13.50 -12.85 -20.80
C PHE A 358 -12.78 -13.67 -21.89
N LEU A 359 -11.83 -14.52 -21.50
CA LEU A 359 -11.12 -15.39 -22.43
C LEU A 359 -12.06 -16.40 -23.10
N MET A 360 -12.99 -16.99 -22.35
CA MET A 360 -14.00 -17.90 -22.89
C MET A 360 -14.90 -17.19 -23.91
N VAL A 361 -15.43 -16.01 -23.59
CA VAL A 361 -16.26 -15.23 -24.53
C VAL A 361 -15.47 -14.85 -25.77
N PHE A 362 -14.22 -14.42 -25.62
CA PHE A 362 -13.35 -14.10 -26.74
C PHE A 362 -13.05 -15.32 -27.63
N ALA A 363 -12.78 -16.48 -27.03
CA ALA A 363 -12.57 -17.73 -27.76
C ALA A 363 -13.83 -18.17 -28.52
N CYS A 364 -15.01 -18.09 -27.89
CA CYS A 364 -16.28 -18.35 -28.56
C CYS A 364 -16.53 -17.39 -29.73
N PHE A 365 -16.21 -16.11 -29.57
CA PHE A 365 -16.32 -15.12 -30.65
C PHE A 365 -15.37 -15.43 -31.80
N LEU A 366 -14.10 -15.74 -31.52
CA LEU A 366 -13.13 -16.14 -32.55
C LEU A 366 -13.59 -17.38 -33.31
N PHE A 367 -14.10 -18.39 -32.60
CA PHE A 367 -14.62 -19.60 -33.22
C PHE A 367 -15.80 -19.29 -34.14
N PHE A 368 -16.71 -18.41 -33.70
CA PHE A 368 -17.82 -17.96 -34.54
C PHE A 368 -17.34 -17.21 -35.79
N VAL A 369 -16.39 -16.28 -35.65
CA VAL A 369 -15.82 -15.54 -36.79
C VAL A 369 -15.12 -16.50 -37.76
N VAL A 370 -14.27 -17.40 -37.27
CA VAL A 370 -13.60 -18.39 -38.13
C VAL A 370 -14.61 -19.32 -38.79
N GLY A 371 -15.67 -19.73 -38.09
CA GLY A 371 -16.73 -20.57 -38.65
C GLY A 371 -17.57 -19.88 -39.72
N VAL A 372 -17.81 -18.57 -39.58
CA VAL A 372 -18.62 -17.78 -40.53
C VAL A 372 -17.81 -17.34 -41.75
N PHE A 373 -16.52 -17.00 -41.57
CA PHE A 373 -15.67 -16.49 -42.65
C PHE A 373 -14.70 -17.54 -43.23
N GLY A 374 -14.62 -18.72 -42.62
CA GLY A 374 -13.80 -19.85 -43.07
C GLY A 374 -14.54 -20.87 -43.93
N GLN A 375 -15.83 -20.66 -44.21
CA GLN A 375 -16.55 -21.27 -45.34
C GLN A 375 -16.46 -20.35 -46.54
#